data_AF-A0A6A7L259-F1
#
_entry.id   AF-A0A6A7L259-F1
#
_cell.length_a   1.000
_cell.length_b   1.000
_cell.length_c   1.000
_cell.angle_alpha   90.00
_cell.angle_beta   90.00
_cell.angle_gamma   90.00
#
_symmetry.space_group_name_H-M   'P 1'
#
loop_
_entity.id
_entity.type
_entity.pdbx_description
1 polymer ?
#
loop_
_entity_poly.entity_id
_entity_poly.type
_entity_poly.pdbx_seq_one_letter_code
_entity_poly.pdbx_strand_id
1 'polypeptide(L)'
;MESWGSRPNRTCVYIHGTEGPTPSQCVQHDRDVYSEFHVYAMEWYADRIDFFRDDDKILTYTKDPEVGWSFDKSMYLIMNIACGGPDEPAPDDSKLPQRMTVDYVRVYQKSPERGSR
;
A
#
# COMPACT_ATOMS: atom_id res chain seq x y z
N MET A 1 -2.03 0.29 -1.20
CA MET A 1 -2.02 1.73 -0.87
C MET A 1 -3.30 2.34 -1.38
N GLU A 2 -3.85 3.30 -0.66
CA GLU A 2 -5.12 3.94 -1.01
C GLU A 2 -4.98 5.45 -1.06
N SER A 3 -5.75 6.08 -1.94
CA SER A 3 -5.83 7.53 -2.13
C SER A 3 -7.24 7.89 -2.59
N TRP A 4 -7.68 9.11 -2.31
CA TRP A 4 -9.07 9.55 -2.53
C TRP A 4 -9.10 10.85 -3.33
N GLY A 5 -9.99 10.94 -4.31
CA GLY A 5 -10.15 12.14 -5.12
C GLY A 5 -10.53 13.38 -4.30
N SER A 6 -11.28 13.19 -3.22
CA SER A 6 -11.67 14.24 -2.27
C SER A 6 -10.51 14.74 -1.39
N ARG A 7 -9.41 13.97 -1.30
CA ARG A 7 -8.23 14.23 -0.45
C ARG A 7 -6.96 13.91 -1.25
N PRO A 8 -6.68 14.71 -2.30
CA PRO A 8 -5.74 14.33 -3.37
C PRO A 8 -4.27 14.29 -2.93
N ASN A 9 -3.94 14.89 -1.79
CA ASN A 9 -2.59 14.98 -1.25
C ASN A 9 -2.40 14.05 -0.04
N ARG A 10 -3.05 12.89 -0.04
CA ARG A 10 -2.99 11.93 1.05
C ARG A 10 -2.87 10.50 0.55
N THR A 11 -1.92 9.76 1.12
CA THR A 11 -1.75 8.31 0.89
C THR A 11 -1.99 7.57 2.20
N CYS A 12 -2.76 6.49 2.17
CA CYS A 12 -2.94 5.63 3.33
C CYS A 12 -2.53 4.18 3.06
N VAL A 13 -2.10 3.52 4.13
CA VAL A 13 -1.79 2.10 4.20
C VAL A 13 -2.67 1.50 5.30
N TYR A 14 -3.29 0.36 4.99
CA TYR A 14 -4.11 -0.40 5.92
C TYR A 14 -3.63 -1.84 5.97
N ILE A 15 -3.60 -2.41 7.17
CA ILE A 15 -3.34 -3.82 7.40
C ILE A 15 -4.64 -4.47 7.84
N HIS A 16 -5.10 -5.46 7.08
CA HIS A 16 -6.26 -6.27 7.41
C HIS A 16 -5.83 -7.74 7.52
N GLY A 17 -6.23 -8.38 8.61
CA GLY A 17 -5.93 -9.78 8.90
C GLY A 17 -7.01 -10.39 9.77
N THR A 18 -6.99 -11.71 9.89
CA THR A 18 -7.85 -12.46 10.82
C THR A 18 -7.23 -12.61 12.21
N GLU A 19 -5.94 -12.34 12.32
CA GLU A 19 -5.11 -12.38 13.52
C GLU A 19 -4.13 -11.20 13.54
N GLY A 20 -3.64 -10.86 14.73
CA GLY A 20 -2.78 -9.70 14.95
C GLY A 20 -3.53 -8.37 14.86
N PRO A 21 -2.83 -7.24 15.11
CA PRO A 21 -3.45 -5.93 15.03
C PRO A 21 -3.70 -5.52 13.57
N THR A 22 -4.68 -4.63 13.36
CA THR A 22 -5.03 -4.05 12.05
C THR A 22 -4.67 -2.57 11.98
N PRO A 23 -3.38 -2.19 12.07
CA PRO A 23 -3.00 -0.79 12.05
C PRO A 23 -3.26 -0.16 10.68
N SER A 24 -3.38 1.16 10.70
CA SER A 24 -3.37 1.97 9.49
C SER A 24 -2.58 3.23 9.72
N GLN A 25 -2.05 3.80 8.64
CA GLN A 25 -1.38 5.08 8.67
C GLN A 25 -1.66 5.85 7.39
N CYS A 26 -1.98 7.13 7.56
CA CYS A 26 -2.16 8.08 6.48
C CYS A 26 -1.08 9.15 6.56
N VAL A 27 -0.45 9.46 5.43
CA VAL A 27 0.55 10.52 5.30
C VAL A 27 -0.01 11.62 4.41
N GLN A 28 0.14 12.84 4.88
CA GLN A 28 -0.22 14.06 4.17
C GLN A 28 0.99 14.55 3.37
N HIS A 29 0.75 14.99 2.14
CA HIS A 29 1.78 15.48 1.23
C HIS A 29 1.55 16.96 0.89
N ASP A 30 2.61 17.65 0.48
CA ASP A 30 2.55 19.06 0.08
C ASP A 30 1.84 19.26 -1.28
N ARG A 31 1.87 18.23 -2.13
CA ARG A 31 1.26 18.20 -3.47
C ARG A 31 0.33 17.01 -3.61
N ASP A 32 -0.54 17.04 -4.62
CA ASP A 32 -1.35 15.87 -4.95
C ASP A 32 -0.48 14.68 -5.38
N VAL A 33 -1.01 13.47 -5.24
CA VAL A 33 -0.31 12.22 -5.59
C VAL A 33 -0.63 11.73 -7.01
N TYR A 34 -1.23 12.58 -7.85
CA TYR A 34 -1.79 12.20 -9.16
C TYR A 34 -1.07 12.85 -10.34
N SER A 35 -0.38 13.97 -10.11
CA SER A 35 0.32 14.75 -11.14
C SER A 35 1.69 14.20 -11.53
N GLU A 36 2.29 13.35 -10.68
CA GLU A 36 3.60 12.74 -10.88
C GLU A 36 3.54 11.22 -10.67
N PHE A 37 4.49 10.50 -11.28
CA PHE A 37 4.68 9.09 -10.96
C PHE A 37 5.35 8.96 -9.60
N HIS A 38 4.85 8.01 -8.80
CA HIS A 38 5.42 7.63 -7.51
C HIS A 38 5.71 6.14 -7.49
N VAL A 39 6.74 5.74 -6.76
CA VAL A 39 7.04 4.33 -6.51
C VAL A 39 6.34 3.92 -5.22
N TYR A 40 5.41 2.98 -5.31
CA TYR A 40 4.82 2.38 -4.11
C TYR A 40 5.43 1.01 -3.90
N ALA A 41 6.02 0.79 -2.72
CA ALA A 41 6.69 -0.45 -2.40
C ALA A 41 6.13 -1.10 -1.12
N MET A 42 6.20 -2.43 -1.11
CA MET A 42 5.96 -3.25 0.06
C MET A 42 7.13 -4.23 0.15
N GLU A 43 7.86 -4.18 1.25
CA GLU A 43 8.86 -5.19 1.59
C GLU A 43 8.26 -6.14 2.61
N TRP A 44 8.13 -7.40 2.22
CA TRP A 44 7.46 -8.41 3.04
C TRP A 44 8.46 -9.49 3.45
N TYR A 45 8.63 -9.62 4.77
CA TYR A 45 9.50 -10.58 5.42
C TYR A 45 8.68 -11.54 6.30
N ALA A 46 9.33 -12.58 6.81
CA ALA A 46 8.69 -13.55 7.70
C ALA A 46 8.25 -12.94 9.05
N ASP A 47 8.86 -11.83 9.45
CA ASP A 47 8.71 -11.18 10.75
C ASP A 47 8.14 -9.76 10.67
N ARG A 48 8.01 -9.17 9.48
CA ARG A 48 7.45 -7.83 9.31
C ARG A 48 7.02 -7.53 7.88
N ILE A 49 6.27 -6.45 7.72
CA ILE A 49 5.95 -5.82 6.44
C ILE A 49 6.24 -4.33 6.54
N ASP A 50 7.05 -3.80 5.63
CA ASP A 50 7.37 -2.38 5.51
C ASP A 50 6.72 -1.80 4.25
N PHE A 51 6.06 -0.64 4.37
CA PHE A 51 5.39 0.05 3.25
C PHE A 51 6.04 1.40 2.98
N PHE A 52 6.21 1.74 1.70
CA PHE A 52 6.94 2.93 1.27
C PHE A 52 6.24 3.65 0.12
N ARG A 53 6.30 4.98 0.13
CA ARG A 53 6.08 5.79 -1.06
C ARG A 53 7.38 6.50 -1.38
N ASP A 54 7.81 6.35 -2.63
CA ASP A 54 9.14 6.71 -3.07
C ASP A 54 10.17 6.06 -2.12
N ASP A 55 11.06 6.82 -1.50
CA ASP A 55 12.04 6.32 -0.53
C ASP A 55 11.56 6.45 0.93
N ASP A 56 10.38 7.02 1.16
CA ASP A 56 9.86 7.31 2.50
C ASP A 56 9.02 6.15 3.05
N LYS A 57 9.47 5.59 4.18
CA LYS A 57 8.73 4.55 4.89
C LYS A 57 7.51 5.12 5.58
N ILE A 58 6.33 4.58 5.26
CA ILE A 58 5.05 4.97 5.82
C ILE A 58 4.74 4.16 7.07
N LEU A 59 4.76 2.83 6.98
CA LEU A 59 4.31 1.95 8.06
C LEU A 59 5.22 0.72 8.13
N THR A 60 5.58 0.32 9.36
CA THR A 60 6.13 -1.00 9.66
C THR A 60 5.10 -1.79 10.46
N TYR A 61 4.76 -2.98 9.98
CA TYR A 61 3.95 -3.95 10.70
C TYR A 61 4.82 -5.12 11.13
N THR A 62 5.09 -5.25 12.42
CA THR A 62 5.95 -6.30 12.98
C THR A 62 5.10 -7.46 13.49
N LYS A 63 5.54 -8.69 13.19
CA LYS A 63 4.95 -9.92 13.71
C LYS A 63 5.13 -9.98 15.22
N ASP A 64 4.03 -10.12 15.92
CA ASP A 64 4.01 -10.37 17.35
C ASP A 64 3.48 -11.80 17.58
N PRO A 65 4.32 -12.71 18.15
CA PRO A 65 3.96 -14.10 18.34
C PRO A 65 2.82 -14.31 19.35
N GLU A 66 2.50 -13.34 20.19
CA GLU A 66 1.45 -13.47 21.21
C GLU A 66 0.04 -13.16 20.66
N VAL A 67 -0.05 -12.33 19.63
CA VAL A 67 -1.34 -11.86 19.06
C VAL A 67 -1.66 -12.44 17.69
N GLY A 68 -0.73 -13.19 17.09
CA GLY A 68 -0.92 -13.93 15.84
C GLY A 68 -0.47 -13.18 14.58
N TRP A 69 -0.57 -13.86 13.44
CA TRP A 69 -0.01 -13.38 12.16
C TRP A 69 -0.77 -13.93 10.96
N SER A 70 -1.36 -13.05 10.15
CA SER A 70 -2.19 -13.45 9.00
C SER A 70 -1.45 -13.53 7.66
N PHE A 71 -0.15 -13.18 7.62
CA PHE A 71 0.60 -12.94 6.39
C PHE A 71 1.66 -14.01 6.15
N ASP A 72 1.27 -15.28 6.24
CA ASP A 72 2.11 -16.46 5.97
C ASP A 72 1.58 -17.33 4.82
N LYS A 73 0.58 -16.82 4.08
CA LYS A 73 -0.03 -17.49 2.92
C LYS A 73 0.24 -16.72 1.65
N SER A 74 0.16 -17.41 0.51
CA SER A 74 0.24 -16.77 -0.80
C SER A 74 -0.87 -15.73 -0.98
N MET A 75 -0.49 -14.55 -1.45
CA MET A 75 -1.39 -13.44 -1.77
C MET A 75 -1.28 -13.09 -3.26
N TYR A 76 -2.22 -12.29 -3.76
CA TYR A 76 -2.21 -11.76 -5.12
C TYR A 76 -2.35 -10.23 -5.09
N LEU A 77 -1.91 -9.57 -6.16
CA LEU A 77 -1.96 -8.11 -6.28
C LEU A 77 -3.30 -7.65 -6.88
N ILE A 78 -3.85 -6.58 -6.34
CA ILE A 78 -5.02 -5.87 -6.88
C ILE A 78 -4.62 -4.42 -7.17
N MET A 79 -5.02 -3.92 -8.33
CA MET A 79 -4.89 -2.51 -8.72
C MET A 79 -6.21 -2.07 -9.38
N ASN A 80 -6.85 -1.03 -8.86
CA ASN A 80 -8.14 -0.56 -9.35
C ASN A 80 -8.33 0.95 -9.13
N ILE A 81 -9.28 1.52 -9.88
CA ILE A 81 -9.91 2.80 -9.55
C ILE A 81 -11.37 2.48 -9.18
N ALA A 82 -11.79 2.89 -7.99
CA ALA A 82 -13.19 2.84 -7.58
C ALA A 82 -13.84 4.23 -7.73
N CYS A 83 -15.14 4.27 -8.00
CA CYS A 83 -15.92 5.51 -8.12
C CYS A 83 -16.87 5.64 -6.92
N GLY A 84 -16.51 6.49 -5.96
CA GLY A 84 -17.23 6.66 -4.70
C GLY A 84 -17.03 5.50 -3.71
N GLY A 85 -17.74 5.55 -2.59
CA GLY A 85 -17.72 4.54 -1.54
C GLY A 85 -18.25 5.09 -0.21
N PRO A 86 -18.24 4.29 0.87
CA PRO A 86 -18.68 4.75 2.19
C PRO A 86 -17.92 6.00 2.68
N ASP A 87 -16.63 6.09 2.35
CA ASP A 87 -15.73 7.16 2.79
C ASP A 87 -15.38 8.19 1.70
N GLU A 88 -16.02 8.06 0.52
CA GLU A 88 -15.74 8.87 -0.66
C GLU A 88 -17.03 9.24 -1.42
N PRO A 89 -17.28 10.53 -1.71
CA PRO A 89 -18.46 10.92 -2.46
C PRO A 89 -18.46 10.32 -3.87
N ALA A 90 -19.65 10.23 -4.47
CA ALA A 90 -19.77 9.94 -5.89
C ALA A 90 -18.95 10.95 -6.71
N PRO A 91 -18.28 10.52 -7.79
CA PRO A 91 -17.52 11.43 -8.63
C PRO A 91 -18.45 12.43 -9.32
N ASP A 92 -17.91 13.60 -9.64
CA ASP A 92 -18.53 14.54 -10.57
C ASP A 92 -18.35 14.00 -11.99
N ASP A 93 -19.45 13.61 -12.62
CA ASP A 93 -19.46 13.00 -13.96
C ASP A 93 -18.79 13.89 -15.02
N SER A 94 -18.79 15.22 -14.85
CA SER A 94 -18.12 16.14 -15.76
C SER A 94 -16.59 16.01 -15.75
N LYS A 95 -16.03 15.39 -14.71
CA LYS A 95 -14.59 15.12 -14.56
C LYS A 95 -14.19 13.74 -15.06
N LEU A 96 -15.14 12.91 -15.50
CA LEU A 96 -14.84 11.61 -16.07
C LEU A 96 -14.46 11.74 -17.56
N PRO A 97 -13.59 10.85 -18.09
CA PRO A 97 -12.96 9.71 -17.44
C PRO A 97 -11.71 10.05 -16.62
N GLN A 98 -11.43 9.24 -15.60
CA GLN A 98 -10.18 9.26 -14.84
C GLN A 98 -9.31 8.04 -15.20
N ARG A 99 -7.99 8.14 -15.00
CA ARG A 99 -7.03 7.09 -15.38
C ARG A 99 -6.01 6.86 -14.28
N MET A 100 -5.65 5.60 -14.08
CA MET A 100 -4.51 5.17 -13.28
C MET A 100 -3.48 4.61 -14.25
N THR A 101 -2.35 5.30 -14.36
CA THR A 101 -1.26 4.89 -15.25
C THR A 101 -0.23 4.15 -14.42
N VAL A 102 0.03 2.89 -14.78
CA VAL A 102 1.05 2.06 -14.14
C VAL A 102 2.12 1.77 -15.17
N ASP A 103 3.32 2.30 -14.95
CA ASP A 103 4.46 2.06 -15.84
C ASP A 103 5.00 0.64 -15.67
N TYR A 104 5.16 0.19 -14.41
CA TYR A 104 5.62 -1.16 -14.12
C TYR A 104 5.09 -1.73 -12.82
N VAL A 105 5.14 -3.06 -12.74
CA VAL A 105 5.10 -3.82 -11.50
C VAL A 105 6.35 -4.69 -11.47
N ARG A 106 7.08 -4.66 -10.35
CA ARG A 106 8.30 -5.44 -10.15
C ARG A 106 8.19 -6.20 -8.85
N VAL A 107 8.50 -7.50 -8.88
CA VAL A 107 8.52 -8.37 -7.71
C VAL A 107 9.92 -8.92 -7.57
N TYR A 108 10.50 -8.72 -6.40
CA TYR A 108 11.84 -9.16 -6.06
C TYR A 108 11.77 -10.15 -4.90
N GLN A 109 12.68 -11.12 -4.91
CA GLN A 109 12.85 -12.05 -3.80
C GLN A 109 14.30 -11.96 -3.31
N LYS A 110 14.48 -11.76 -2.00
CA LYS A 110 15.82 -11.79 -1.39
C LYS A 110 16.44 -13.15 -1.68
N SER A 111 17.63 -13.14 -2.29
CA SER A 111 18.38 -14.38 -2.50
C SER A 111 18.74 -15.01 -1.16
N PRO A 112 18.70 -16.34 -1.01
CA PRO A 112 19.23 -16.99 0.17
C PRO A 112 20.68 -16.57 0.39
N GLU A 113 21.05 -16.22 1.62
CA GLU A 113 22.44 -15.93 1.93
C GLU A 113 23.25 -17.21 1.67
N ARG A 114 24.21 -17.14 0.74
CA ARG A 114 25.16 -18.24 0.53
C ARG A 114 26.05 -18.27 1.77
N GLY A 115 25.72 -19.12 2.74
CA GLY A 115 26.59 -19.36 3.88
C GLY A 115 28.00 -19.71 3.39
N SER A 116 29.01 -19.02 3.91
CA SER A 116 30.41 -19.39 3.67
C SER A 116 30.61 -20.80 4.20
N ARG A 117 30.93 -21.73 3.30
CA ARG A 117 31.46 -23.04 3.68
C ARG A 117 32.88 -22.90 4.19
#